data_AF-A0A398CXK0-F1
#
_entry.id   AF-A0A398CXK0-F1
#
_cell.length_a   1.000
_cell.length_b   1.000
_cell.length_c   1.000
_cell.angle_alpha   90.00
_cell.angle_beta   90.00
_cell.angle_gamma   90.00
#
_symmetry.space_group_name_H-M   'P 1'
#
loop_
_entity.id
_entity.type
_entity.pdbx_description
1 polymer ?
#
loop_
_entity_poly.entity_id
_entity_poly.type
_entity_poly.pdbx_seq_one_letter_code
_entity_poly.pdbx_strand_id
1 'polypeptide(L)'
;MSLDLRRRRRGIGDVRDFSARRGGPCFHCLFPQPPAGGSLDTCETAGVLAPIVDTIASLQAMEAIKLLTGNEQALHGSLVQIDMWLNGWNSLSLAGARRPQCPVCSAHQYARLSGEHDEPLTASLCGRNTVQVVPHDGSTAGLTHGRTPEPGAVSARWS
;
A
#
# COMPACT_ATOMS: atom_id res chain seq x y z
N MET A 1 5.94 11.37 -37.81
CA MET A 1 5.56 11.65 -36.41
C MET A 1 4.85 10.42 -35.86
N SER A 2 5.62 9.37 -35.57
CA SER A 2 5.08 8.09 -35.07
C SER A 2 4.91 8.23 -33.56
N LEU A 3 3.68 8.45 -33.10
CA LEU A 3 3.37 8.39 -31.67
C LEU A 3 3.74 6.98 -31.20
N ASP A 4 4.78 6.89 -30.36
CA ASP A 4 5.23 5.65 -29.74
C ASP A 4 4.13 5.10 -28.81
N LEU A 5 3.22 4.33 -29.40
CA LEU A 5 2.15 3.60 -28.73
C LEU A 5 2.68 2.54 -27.75
N ARG A 6 3.99 2.26 -27.70
CA ARG A 6 4.57 1.37 -26.68
C ARG A 6 4.82 2.10 -25.36
N ARG A 7 5.01 3.43 -25.38
CA ARG A 7 5.24 4.21 -24.16
C ARG A 7 3.95 4.48 -23.37
N ARG A 8 2.78 4.51 -24.03
CA ARG A 8 1.44 4.62 -23.39
C ARG A 8 0.88 3.30 -22.83
N ARG A 9 1.51 2.15 -23.10
CA ARG A 9 1.01 0.83 -22.66
C ARG A 9 1.58 0.32 -21.33
N ARG A 10 2.58 1.00 -20.76
CA ARG A 10 3.33 0.54 -19.57
C ARG A 10 2.56 0.59 -18.23
N GLY A 11 1.23 0.70 -18.26
CA GLY A 11 0.40 0.72 -17.03
C GLY A 11 -0.92 -0.03 -17.16
N ILE A 12 -1.22 -0.62 -18.32
CA ILE A 12 -2.44 -1.41 -18.50
C ILE A 12 -2.08 -2.87 -18.24
N GLY A 13 -2.13 -3.24 -16.96
CA GLY A 13 -2.12 -4.64 -16.56
C GLY A 13 -0.90 -5.10 -15.77
N ASP A 14 0.00 -4.19 -15.33
CA ASP A 14 1.04 -4.55 -14.37
C ASP A 14 0.54 -4.40 -12.93
N VAL A 15 0.68 -5.46 -12.16
CA VAL A 15 0.34 -5.51 -10.74
C VAL A 15 1.46 -6.20 -9.98
N ARG A 16 1.74 -5.74 -8.76
CA ARG A 16 2.83 -6.25 -7.93
C ARG A 16 2.31 -6.89 -6.66
N ASP A 17 2.77 -8.10 -6.38
CA ASP A 17 2.51 -8.83 -5.15
C ASP A 17 3.77 -8.95 -4.30
N PHE A 18 3.63 -8.71 -3.00
CA PHE A 18 4.71 -8.69 -2.03
C PHE A 18 4.42 -9.68 -0.90
N SER A 19 5.25 -10.72 -0.79
CA SER A 19 5.16 -11.70 0.30
C SER A 19 6.13 -11.34 1.42
N ALA A 20 5.57 -10.93 2.56
CA ALA A 20 6.30 -10.61 3.77
C ALA A 20 6.66 -11.89 4.54
N ARG A 21 7.96 -12.22 4.57
CA ARG A 21 8.51 -13.28 5.43
C ARG A 21 8.90 -12.68 6.79
N ARG A 22 8.75 -13.45 7.88
CA ARG A 22 9.27 -13.03 9.20
C ARG A 22 10.78 -12.79 9.10
N GLY A 23 11.23 -11.63 9.57
CA GLY A 23 12.62 -11.21 9.45
C GLY A 23 13.06 -10.72 8.06
N GLY A 24 12.16 -10.69 7.06
CA GLY A 24 12.41 -10.16 5.72
C GLY A 24 12.46 -8.63 5.63
N PRO A 25 12.70 -8.06 4.43
CA PRO A 25 12.61 -6.62 4.21
C PRO A 25 11.19 -6.11 4.46
N CYS A 26 11.04 -4.90 4.97
CA CYS A 26 9.76 -4.20 4.91
C CYS A 26 9.61 -3.46 3.58
N PHE A 27 8.40 -2.97 3.28
CA PHE A 27 8.15 -2.17 2.08
C PHE A 27 9.09 -0.96 1.97
N HIS A 28 9.40 -0.28 3.09
CA HIS A 28 10.34 0.85 3.11
C HIS A 28 11.79 0.44 2.78
N CYS A 29 12.18 -0.83 2.94
CA CYS A 29 13.48 -1.30 2.45
C CYS A 29 13.58 -1.22 0.93
N LEU A 30 12.48 -1.51 0.23
CA LEU A 30 12.39 -1.53 -1.23
C LEU A 30 12.09 -0.15 -1.81
N PHE A 31 11.18 0.58 -1.17
CA PHE A 31 10.68 1.88 -1.62
C PHE A 31 10.85 2.90 -0.47
N PRO A 32 12.06 3.45 -0.28
CA PRO A 32 12.36 4.33 0.84
C PRO A 32 11.61 5.66 0.77
N GLN A 33 11.44 6.20 -0.44
CA GLN A 33 10.64 7.40 -0.67
C GLN A 33 9.32 7.00 -1.30
N PRO A 34 8.17 7.34 -0.69
CA PRO A 34 6.88 7.20 -1.35
C PRO A 34 6.84 8.11 -2.59
N PRO A 35 6.08 7.74 -3.63
CA PRO A 35 5.71 8.71 -4.66
C PRO A 35 4.94 9.87 -4.02
N ALA A 36 5.06 11.07 -4.60
CA ALA A 36 4.35 12.25 -4.11
C ALA A 36 2.83 12.01 -4.14
N GLY A 37 2.11 12.56 -3.15
CA GLY A 37 0.64 12.47 -3.11
C GLY A 37 0.02 12.96 -4.42
N GLY A 38 -0.89 12.19 -5.00
CA GLY A 38 -1.56 12.52 -6.26
C GLY A 38 -0.70 12.38 -7.52
N SER A 39 0.55 11.87 -7.43
CA SER A 39 1.41 11.69 -8.61
C SER A 39 1.10 10.43 -9.42
N LEU A 40 0.18 9.59 -8.96
CA LEU A 40 -0.23 8.35 -9.61
C LEU A 40 -1.71 8.42 -9.94
N ASP A 41 -2.08 7.90 -11.11
CA ASP A 41 -3.47 7.73 -11.46
C ASP A 41 -4.14 6.78 -10.46
N THR A 42 -5.39 7.09 -10.14
CA THR A 42 -6.22 6.30 -9.24
C THR A 42 -6.93 5.19 -10.01
N CYS A 43 -7.40 4.15 -9.31
CA CYS A 43 -8.22 3.10 -9.92
C CYS A 43 -9.49 3.66 -10.59
N GLU A 44 -9.97 4.82 -10.13
CA GLU A 44 -11.11 5.56 -10.69
C GLU A 44 -10.73 6.30 -11.99
N THR A 45 -9.54 6.90 -12.05
CA THR A 45 -9.11 7.69 -13.22
C THR A 45 -8.46 6.86 -14.33
N ALA A 46 -7.69 5.81 -13.99
CA ALA A 46 -7.07 4.91 -14.97
C ALA A 46 -7.97 3.74 -15.38
N GLY A 47 -8.94 3.37 -14.53
CA GLY A 47 -9.71 2.14 -14.65
C GLY A 47 -8.92 0.90 -14.21
N VAL A 48 -9.63 -0.11 -13.72
CA VAL A 48 -9.04 -1.39 -13.30
C VAL A 48 -9.88 -2.55 -13.85
N LEU A 49 -9.19 -3.57 -14.37
CA LEU A 49 -9.85 -4.80 -14.83
C LEU A 49 -10.05 -5.73 -13.63
N ALA A 50 -11.31 -6.03 -13.28
CA ALA A 50 -11.65 -6.90 -12.15
C ALA A 50 -10.89 -8.24 -12.12
N PRO A 51 -10.69 -8.97 -13.25
CA PRO A 51 -9.95 -10.22 -13.25
C PRO A 51 -8.50 -10.10 -12.76
N ILE A 52 -7.88 -8.93 -12.94
CA ILE A 52 -6.51 -8.68 -12.47
C ILE A 52 -6.48 -8.60 -10.94
N VAL A 53 -7.44 -7.90 -10.35
CA VAL A 53 -7.58 -7.79 -8.90
C VAL A 53 -7.86 -9.15 -8.27
N ASP A 54 -8.79 -9.92 -8.85
CA ASP A 54 -9.15 -11.26 -8.37
C ASP A 54 -7.96 -12.23 -8.38
N THR A 55 -7.12 -12.14 -9.42
CA THR A 55 -5.91 -12.97 -9.56
C THR A 55 -4.91 -12.64 -8.46
N ILE A 56 -4.62 -11.36 -8.23
CA ILE A 56 -3.67 -10.92 -7.19
C ILE A 56 -4.21 -11.24 -5.79
N ALA A 57 -5.50 -11.03 -5.55
CA ALA A 57 -6.14 -11.37 -4.29
C ALA A 57 -6.04 -12.87 -3.99
N SER A 58 -6.21 -13.72 -5.02
CA SER A 58 -6.07 -15.18 -4.88
C SER A 58 -4.64 -15.60 -4.54
N LEU A 59 -3.64 -14.97 -5.17
CA LEU A 59 -2.22 -15.22 -4.86
C LEU A 59 -1.89 -14.80 -3.42
N GLN A 60 -2.34 -13.61 -3.00
CA GLN A 60 -2.13 -13.09 -1.66
C GLN A 60 -2.83 -13.93 -0.59
N ALA A 61 -4.07 -14.35 -0.85
CA ALA A 61 -4.80 -15.25 0.04
C ALA A 61 -4.02 -16.56 0.25
N MET A 62 -3.34 -17.04 -0.79
CA MET A 62 -2.55 -18.27 -0.68
C MET A 62 -1.26 -18.08 0.11
N GLU A 63 -0.56 -16.95 -0.05
CA GLU A 63 0.57 -16.61 0.83
C GLU A 63 0.13 -16.45 2.29
N ALA A 64 -1.04 -15.85 2.54
CA ALA A 64 -1.62 -15.75 3.88
C ALA A 64 -1.91 -17.14 4.48
N ILE A 65 -2.49 -18.07 3.71
CA ILE A 65 -2.75 -19.44 4.16
C ILE A 65 -1.43 -20.15 4.51
N LYS A 66 -0.38 -19.99 3.70
CA LYS A 66 0.95 -20.56 4.01
C LYS A 66 1.51 -20.00 5.32
N LEU A 67 1.38 -18.70 5.56
CA LEU A 67 1.78 -18.08 6.83
C LEU A 67 0.99 -18.63 8.02
N LEU A 68 -0.34 -18.69 7.91
CA LEU A 68 -1.23 -19.13 8.98
C LEU A 68 -1.05 -20.62 9.33
N THR A 69 -0.71 -21.43 8.35
CA THR A 69 -0.43 -22.87 8.52
C THR A 69 1.01 -23.15 8.98
N GLY A 70 1.85 -22.12 9.14
CA GLY A 70 3.25 -22.25 9.54
C GLY A 70 4.17 -22.75 8.43
N ASN A 71 3.68 -22.89 7.20
CA ASN A 71 4.47 -23.30 6.05
C ASN A 71 5.24 -22.11 5.42
N GLU A 72 5.98 -21.40 6.27
CA GLU A 72 6.69 -20.19 5.85
C GLU A 72 7.74 -20.49 4.76
N GLN A 73 8.33 -21.69 4.74
CA GLN A 73 9.31 -22.08 3.73
C GLN A 73 8.73 -22.06 2.31
N ALA A 74 7.43 -22.33 2.16
CA ALA A 74 6.72 -22.35 0.87
C ALA A 74 6.27 -20.98 0.33
N LEU A 75 6.53 -19.89 1.07
CA LEU A 75 6.27 -18.53 0.57
C LEU A 75 7.16 -18.23 -0.64
N HIS A 76 6.74 -17.38 -1.58
CA HIS A 76 7.59 -17.14 -2.75
C HIS A 76 8.82 -16.26 -2.42
N GLY A 77 8.75 -15.43 -1.37
CA GLY A 77 9.90 -14.62 -0.92
C GLY A 77 10.44 -13.64 -1.96
N SER A 78 9.58 -13.19 -2.87
CA SER A 78 9.91 -12.28 -3.95
C SER A 78 8.90 -11.12 -4.03
N LEU A 79 9.20 -10.10 -4.82
CA LEU A 79 8.23 -9.15 -5.35
C LEU A 79 7.85 -9.64 -6.75
N VAL A 80 6.62 -10.09 -6.92
CA VAL A 80 6.13 -10.63 -8.19
C VAL A 80 5.40 -9.53 -8.93
N GLN A 81 5.81 -9.24 -10.16
CA GLN A 81 5.10 -8.37 -11.09
C GLN A 81 4.45 -9.23 -12.17
N ILE A 82 3.15 -9.10 -12.33
CA ILE A 82 2.36 -9.81 -13.34
C ILE A 82 1.87 -8.78 -14.34
N ASP A 83 2.19 -8.97 -15.61
CA ASP A 83 1.58 -8.29 -16.75
C ASP A 83 0.56 -9.25 -17.37
N MET A 84 -0.72 -9.03 -17.07
CA MET A 84 -1.77 -9.95 -17.54
C MET A 84 -2.15 -9.73 -19.01
N TRP A 85 -1.80 -8.59 -19.58
CA TRP A 85 -2.11 -8.30 -20.99
C TRP A 85 -1.13 -9.01 -21.93
N LEU A 86 0.16 -9.03 -21.54
CA LEU A 86 1.23 -9.69 -22.27
C LEU A 86 1.56 -11.08 -21.72
N ASN A 87 0.84 -11.54 -20.69
CA ASN A 87 1.10 -12.78 -19.96
C ASN A 87 2.54 -12.86 -19.40
N GLY A 88 3.08 -11.73 -18.97
CA GLY A 88 4.42 -11.61 -18.43
C GLY A 88 4.46 -11.84 -16.91
N TRP A 89 5.46 -12.58 -16.45
CA TRP A 89 5.70 -12.82 -15.02
C TRP A 89 7.16 -12.48 -14.71
N ASN A 90 7.35 -11.49 -13.85
CA ASN A 90 8.67 -11.08 -13.40
C ASN A 90 8.75 -11.21 -11.89
N SER A 91 9.76 -11.92 -11.39
CA SER A 91 9.94 -12.13 -9.95
C SER A 91 11.27 -11.55 -9.53
N LEU A 92 11.25 -10.60 -8.59
CA LEU A 92 12.44 -10.03 -7.98
C LEU A 92 12.63 -10.64 -6.60
N SER A 93 13.69 -11.43 -6.40
CA SER A 93 13.99 -12.03 -5.10
C SER A 93 14.17 -10.95 -4.02
N LEU A 94 13.60 -11.20 -2.84
CA LEU A 94 13.75 -10.33 -1.67
C LEU A 94 14.87 -10.80 -0.73
N ALA A 95 15.57 -11.88 -1.07
CA ALA A 95 16.71 -12.35 -0.30
C ALA A 95 17.78 -11.25 -0.23
N GLY A 96 18.18 -10.87 0.98
CA GLY A 96 19.18 -9.82 1.21
C GLY A 96 18.68 -8.38 1.00
N ALA A 97 17.42 -8.17 0.60
CA ALA A 97 16.89 -6.82 0.39
C ALA A 97 16.60 -6.05 1.70
N ARG A 98 16.74 -6.70 2.87
CA ARG A 98 16.57 -6.04 4.16
C ARG A 98 17.74 -5.12 4.44
N ARG A 99 17.48 -3.81 4.52
CA ARG A 99 18.50 -2.81 4.90
C ARG A 99 18.78 -2.91 6.41
N PRO A 100 20.06 -3.06 6.84
CA PRO A 100 20.39 -3.21 8.26
C PRO A 100 20.02 -1.97 9.08
N GLN A 101 20.16 -0.78 8.49
CA GLN A 101 19.85 0.51 9.12
C GLN A 101 18.46 1.03 8.70
N CYS A 102 17.50 0.16 8.43
CA CYS A 102 16.15 0.59 8.05
C CYS A 102 15.44 1.26 9.24
N PRO A 103 14.98 2.52 9.14
CA PRO A 103 14.31 3.19 10.25
C PRO A 103 13.03 2.44 10.66
N VAL A 104 12.35 1.80 9.70
CA VAL A 104 11.08 1.10 9.94
C VAL A 104 11.28 -0.30 10.54
N CYS A 105 11.93 -1.23 9.83
CA CYS A 105 12.02 -2.63 10.28
C CYS A 105 13.25 -2.97 11.13
N SER A 106 14.20 -2.04 11.29
CA SER A 106 15.34 -2.24 12.20
C SER A 106 15.25 -1.34 13.42
N ALA A 107 14.95 -0.05 13.25
CA ALA A 107 14.88 0.90 14.35
C ALA A 107 13.47 1.08 14.94
N HIS A 108 12.43 0.45 14.34
CA HIS A 108 11.04 0.55 14.78
C HIS A 108 10.52 2.01 14.89
N GLN A 109 11.05 2.89 14.04
CA GLN A 109 10.64 4.28 13.94
C GLN A 109 9.56 4.41 12.86
N TYR A 110 8.32 4.56 13.31
CA TYR A 110 7.16 4.68 12.44
C TYR A 110 6.73 6.14 12.35
N ALA A 111 7.50 6.95 11.62
CA ALA A 111 7.20 8.38 11.45
C ALA A 111 5.72 8.60 11.08
N ARG A 112 5.15 7.83 10.14
CA ARG A 112 3.73 7.91 9.76
C ARG A 112 2.70 7.65 10.86
N LEU A 113 3.10 7.06 11.98
CA LEU A 113 2.20 6.78 13.11
C LEU A 113 2.40 7.77 14.26
N SER A 114 3.47 8.57 14.27
CA SER A 114 3.77 9.50 15.37
C SER A 114 2.92 10.77 15.37
N GLY A 115 2.07 10.98 14.35
CA GLY A 115 1.19 12.16 14.25
C GLY A 115 1.90 13.47 13.88
N GLU A 116 3.23 13.49 13.90
CA GLU A 116 4.06 14.64 13.53
C GLU A 116 4.34 14.61 12.01
N HIS A 117 3.43 15.13 11.17
CA HIS A 117 3.67 15.26 9.71
C HIS A 117 3.45 16.69 9.22
N ASP A 118 4.37 17.16 8.37
CA ASP A 118 4.26 18.38 7.55
C ASP A 118 3.42 18.19 6.26
N GLU A 119 2.74 17.04 6.12
CA GLU A 119 1.96 16.70 4.92
C GLU A 119 0.62 17.48 4.90
N PRO A 120 0.07 17.77 3.72
CA PRO A 120 -1.16 18.55 3.59
C PRO A 120 -2.29 17.91 4.41
N LEU A 121 -3.00 18.76 5.18
CA LEU A 121 -4.12 18.43 6.09
C LEU A 121 -5.26 17.64 5.43
N THR A 122 -5.26 17.60 4.09
CA THR A 122 -6.28 16.95 3.29
C THR A 122 -5.60 16.18 2.16
N ALA A 123 -5.74 14.85 2.18
CA ALA A 123 -5.37 14.00 1.05
C ALA A 123 -6.64 13.55 0.32
N SER A 124 -6.72 13.79 -1.00
CA SER A 124 -7.77 13.19 -1.82
C SER A 124 -7.50 11.68 -1.91
N LEU A 125 -8.46 10.87 -1.47
CA LEU A 125 -8.37 9.42 -1.57
C LEU A 125 -9.10 8.91 -2.82
N CYS A 126 -8.77 7.68 -3.19
CA CYS A 126 -9.41 6.96 -4.29
C CYS A 126 -10.88 6.66 -3.93
N GLY A 127 -11.84 7.16 -4.73
CA GLY A 127 -13.28 6.89 -4.61
C GLY A 127 -14.15 8.15 -4.42
N ARG A 128 -15.28 8.23 -5.15
CA ARG A 128 -16.47 9.11 -4.94
C ARG A 128 -16.24 10.40 -4.13
N ASN A 129 -15.31 11.28 -4.57
CA ASN A 129 -15.00 12.56 -3.91
C ASN A 129 -14.65 12.44 -2.41
N THR A 130 -13.91 11.41 -2.03
CA THR A 130 -13.52 11.19 -0.63
C THR A 130 -12.25 11.97 -0.30
N VAL A 131 -12.32 12.80 0.73
CA VAL A 131 -11.15 13.48 1.29
C VAL A 131 -10.83 12.89 2.66
N GLN A 132 -9.56 12.58 2.90
CA GLN A 132 -9.07 12.26 4.23
C GLN A 132 -8.62 13.57 4.88
N VAL A 133 -9.37 14.03 5.88
CA VAL A 133 -8.96 15.13 6.75
C VAL A 133 -8.17 14.55 7.91
N VAL A 134 -6.92 14.96 8.06
CA VAL A 134 -6.08 14.56 9.19
C VAL A 134 -6.39 15.51 10.36
N PRO A 135 -6.79 15.01 11.54
CA PRO A 135 -7.03 15.87 12.71
C PRO A 135 -5.75 16.60 13.11
N HIS A 136 -5.83 17.91 13.33
CA HIS A 136 -4.74 18.70 13.89
C HIS A 136 -4.69 18.53 15.41
N ASP A 137 -3.48 18.33 15.94
CA ASP A 137 -3.07 18.22 17.35
C ASP A 137 -4.16 18.12 18.43
N GLY A 138 -4.23 16.95 19.08
CA GLY A 138 -4.89 16.81 20.39
C GLY A 138 -5.72 15.54 20.57
N SER A 139 -6.13 14.85 19.50
CA SER A 139 -6.81 13.56 19.63
C SER A 139 -5.79 12.42 19.57
N THR A 140 -5.20 12.08 20.71
CA THR A 140 -4.54 10.78 20.88
C THR A 140 -5.61 9.69 20.75
N ALA A 141 -5.82 9.20 19.53
CA ALA A 141 -6.60 7.99 19.30
C ALA A 141 -5.73 6.80 19.73
N GLY A 142 -5.65 6.57 21.04
CA GLY A 142 -5.03 5.39 21.60
C GLY A 142 -5.79 4.16 21.11
N LEU A 143 -5.16 3.32 20.30
CA LEU A 143 -5.67 1.98 19.96
C LEU A 143 -5.41 0.99 21.10
N THR A 144 -5.64 1.41 22.34
CA THR A 144 -5.69 0.51 23.48
C THR A 144 -7.09 -0.13 23.52
N HIS A 145 -7.10 -1.44 23.78
CA HIS A 145 -8.27 -2.30 23.79
C HIS A 145 -9.47 -1.67 24.53
N GLY A 146 -10.58 -1.48 23.82
CA GLY A 146 -11.93 -1.38 24.39
C GLY A 146 -12.36 0.00 24.89
N ARG A 147 -13.43 0.50 24.27
CA ARG A 147 -14.34 1.60 24.67
C ARG A 147 -14.07 2.94 23.97
N THR A 148 -14.85 3.19 22.92
CA THR A 148 -14.99 4.49 22.25
C THR A 148 -15.57 5.53 23.22
N PRO A 149 -15.01 6.75 23.32
CA PRO A 149 -15.67 7.85 24.01
C PRO A 149 -16.87 8.35 23.17
N GLU A 150 -17.97 8.69 23.85
CA GLU A 150 -19.23 9.09 23.20
C GLU A 150 -19.06 10.35 22.34
N PRO A 151 -19.67 10.42 21.15
CA PRO A 151 -19.56 11.58 20.27
C PRO A 151 -20.35 12.76 20.85
N GLY A 152 -19.62 13.71 21.46
CA GLY A 152 -20.12 15.03 21.81
C GLY A 152 -20.61 15.77 20.56
N ALA A 153 -21.83 16.30 20.67
CA ALA A 153 -22.61 16.90 19.60
C ALA A 153 -21.88 18.00 18.81
N VAL A 154 -21.72 17.78 17.51
CA VAL A 154 -21.43 18.85 16.54
C VAL A 154 -22.77 19.30 15.96
N SER A 155 -23.30 20.43 16.44
CA SER A 155 -24.47 21.08 15.85
C SER A 155 -24.05 21.84 14.59
N ALA A 156 -24.36 21.31 13.41
CA ALA A 156 -24.26 22.05 12.15
C ALA A 156 -25.52 22.89 11.96
N ARG A 157 -25.37 24.22 12.03
CA ARG A 157 -26.42 25.19 11.70
C ARG A 157 -26.27 25.52 10.21
N TRP A 158 -27.23 25.08 9.40
CA TRP A 158 -27.32 25.39 7.97
C TRP A 158 -28.15 26.67 7.82
N SER A 159 -27.57 27.68 7.16
CA SER A 159 -28.26 28.89 6.70
C SER A 159 -28.74 28.70 5.26
#